data_AF-A0A971LF15-F1
#
_entry.id   AF-A0A971LF15-F1
#
_cell.length_a   1.000
_cell.length_b   1.000
_cell.length_c   1.000
_cell.angle_alpha   90.00
_cell.angle_beta   90.00
_cell.angle_gamma   90.00
#
_symmetry.space_group_name_H-M   'P 1'
#
loop_
_entity.id
_entity.type
_entity.pdbx_description
1 polymer ?
#
loop_
_entity_poly.entity_id
_entity_poly.type
_entity_poly.pdbx_seq_one_letter_code
_entity_poly.pdbx_strand_id
1 'polypeptide(L)'
;MSMQDNEQVLSPPNGTISKFNKKPVTLIIAIVILALVAALVGGYFIWNHLQQLEQARIEQALYEQQLLEQKLEEERVLYEQARNEVLTNEFYEGISIAGVAVGGMTLDEADDKLSKVIADTWSKIEYSVSLGEQTWSYTASDIGISHDLDEVMSKAWKIGRMSGLQDEKSQIFDRQQMIQKLVNEPVDLPVSFSYNSKKLASSLRKLAEELKIEAVPAQVTGFDTGSKRFIVSQHSDGLTVSAENVISSIESDFATDIFTGSYELQSEIIPAPNADLAARVAGLGLVSQARTYAAAPDAPRDNNIRLIVKALNGHVVLPGETFSFNDVIGRRTPEKGYQAAGAIFDGALIKTVGGGICQPNTTLYQAVLKADLKITERHPHTYPSSYTDIGIDAAIDWGSQDMKFVNNTDYPIAIVSWYSKP
;
A
#
# COMPACT_ATOMS: atom_id res chain seq x y z
N MET A 1 -70.46 2.92 -133.39
CA MET A 1 -70.04 1.50 -133.28
C MET A 1 -70.91 0.91 -132.17
N SER A 2 -72.04 0.27 -132.51
CA SER A 2 -72.17 -1.20 -132.72
C SER A 2 -71.75 -1.93 -131.44
N MET A 3 -72.57 -2.70 -130.71
CA MET A 3 -73.66 -3.59 -131.09
C MET A 3 -74.34 -4.18 -129.81
N GLN A 4 -75.61 -4.59 -129.95
CA GLN A 4 -76.29 -5.81 -129.41
C GLN A 4 -76.39 -6.03 -127.89
N ASP A 5 -77.59 -6.02 -127.28
CA ASP A 5 -78.73 -6.99 -127.31
C ASP A 5 -78.59 -8.13 -126.27
N ASN A 6 -79.49 -8.15 -125.27
CA ASN A 6 -80.28 -9.36 -124.95
C ASN A 6 -81.53 -9.05 -124.07
N GLU A 7 -82.69 -9.21 -124.70
CA GLU A 7 -83.95 -9.88 -124.28
C GLU A 7 -84.03 -10.59 -122.90
N GLN A 8 -85.16 -10.82 -122.22
CA GLN A 8 -86.61 -10.63 -122.42
C GLN A 8 -87.32 -11.01 -121.06
N VAL A 9 -88.31 -10.26 -120.56
CA VAL A 9 -89.80 -10.48 -120.61
C VAL A 9 -90.39 -11.38 -119.51
N LEU A 10 -91.40 -10.85 -118.79
CA LEU A 10 -92.78 -11.38 -118.70
C LEU A 10 -93.70 -10.41 -117.91
N SER A 11 -94.91 -10.20 -118.45
CA SER A 11 -95.98 -9.29 -117.99
C SER A 11 -97.00 -10.00 -117.05
N PRO A 12 -98.15 -9.39 -116.67
CA PRO A 12 -98.42 -8.62 -115.44
C PRO A 12 -99.59 -9.29 -114.63
N PRO A 13 -100.33 -8.73 -113.61
CA PRO A 13 -101.11 -7.47 -113.66
C PRO A 13 -101.37 -6.69 -112.32
N ASN A 14 -101.96 -5.48 -112.47
CA ASN A 14 -102.79 -4.65 -111.57
C ASN A 14 -102.63 -4.66 -110.02
N GLY A 15 -102.45 -3.45 -109.46
CA GLY A 15 -102.73 -3.13 -108.05
C GLY A 15 -102.50 -1.64 -107.72
N THR A 16 -103.45 -1.02 -107.01
CA THR A 16 -103.57 0.38 -106.58
C THR A 16 -102.45 0.86 -105.62
N ILE A 17 -102.18 2.19 -105.53
CA ILE A 17 -102.00 3.01 -104.28
C ILE A 17 -101.42 4.43 -104.58
N SER A 18 -102.15 5.45 -104.08
CA SER A 18 -101.81 6.77 -103.47
C SER A 18 -100.51 7.55 -103.79
N LYS A 19 -100.66 8.87 -104.04
CA LYS A 19 -99.60 9.90 -104.19
C LYS A 19 -99.29 10.64 -102.87
N PHE A 20 -98.01 10.83 -102.54
CA PHE A 20 -97.48 11.69 -101.46
C PHE A 20 -96.88 13.01 -102.01
N ASN A 21 -97.00 14.15 -101.29
CA ASN A 21 -96.23 15.37 -101.63
C ASN A 21 -95.94 16.36 -100.45
N LYS A 22 -94.64 16.62 -100.22
CA LYS A 22 -93.90 17.80 -99.70
C LYS A 22 -94.46 18.69 -98.56
N LYS A 23 -94.25 18.29 -97.29
CA LYS A 23 -94.23 19.17 -96.08
C LYS A 23 -93.24 18.80 -94.91
N PRO A 24 -92.12 18.04 -95.02
CA PRO A 24 -91.29 17.76 -93.83
C PRO A 24 -89.96 18.53 -93.66
N VAL A 25 -89.42 19.22 -94.68
CA VAL A 25 -87.99 19.64 -94.65
C VAL A 25 -87.68 20.85 -93.74
N THR A 26 -88.55 21.87 -93.69
CA THR A 26 -88.33 23.07 -92.85
C THR A 26 -88.51 22.81 -91.35
N LEU A 27 -89.41 21.90 -90.97
CA LEU A 27 -89.59 21.48 -89.59
C LEU A 27 -88.37 20.70 -89.08
N ILE A 28 -87.79 19.86 -89.93
CA ILE A 28 -86.56 19.10 -89.63
C ILE A 28 -85.37 20.05 -89.42
N ILE A 29 -85.19 21.07 -90.27
CA ILE A 29 -84.11 22.06 -90.12
C ILE A 29 -84.26 22.86 -88.82
N ALA A 30 -85.47 23.29 -88.46
CA ALA A 30 -85.72 24.01 -87.21
C ALA A 30 -85.45 23.14 -85.96
N ILE A 31 -85.83 21.85 -85.99
CA ILE A 31 -85.53 20.89 -84.93
C ILE A 31 -84.02 20.63 -84.83
N VAL A 32 -83.30 20.54 -85.95
CA VAL A 32 -81.84 20.37 -85.98
C VAL A 32 -81.12 21.60 -85.42
N ILE A 33 -81.58 22.82 -85.74
CA ILE A 33 -81.02 24.06 -85.17
C ILE A 33 -81.30 24.15 -83.66
N LEU A 34 -82.52 23.83 -83.21
CA LEU A 34 -82.87 23.77 -81.79
C LEU A 34 -82.04 22.71 -81.04
N ALA A 35 -81.80 21.55 -81.66
CA ALA A 35 -80.95 20.50 -81.11
C ALA A 35 -79.47 20.94 -81.05
N LEU A 36 -78.97 21.68 -82.05
CA LEU A 36 -77.63 22.26 -82.05
C LEU A 36 -77.46 23.35 -80.99
N VAL A 37 -78.44 24.24 -80.83
CA VAL A 37 -78.44 25.26 -79.78
C VAL A 37 -78.53 24.60 -78.40
N ALA A 38 -79.38 23.60 -78.22
CA ALA A 38 -79.46 22.83 -76.98
C ALA A 38 -78.16 22.07 -76.68
N ALA A 39 -77.47 21.54 -77.70
CA ALA A 39 -76.17 20.88 -77.56
C ALA A 39 -75.04 21.87 -77.23
N LEU A 40 -75.06 23.07 -77.81
CA LEU A 40 -74.09 24.14 -77.49
C LEU A 40 -74.31 24.71 -76.08
N VAL A 41 -75.56 24.94 -75.69
CA VAL A 41 -75.92 25.39 -74.34
C VAL A 41 -75.61 24.30 -73.32
N GLY A 42 -76.00 23.05 -73.58
CA GLY A 42 -75.66 21.90 -72.74
C GLY A 42 -74.15 21.68 -72.64
N GLY A 43 -73.42 21.82 -73.75
CA GLY A 43 -71.96 21.76 -73.80
C GLY A 43 -71.30 22.88 -73.00
N TYR A 44 -71.83 24.11 -73.04
CA TYR A 44 -71.38 25.22 -72.22
C TYR A 44 -71.61 24.97 -70.73
N PHE A 45 -72.78 24.46 -70.34
CA PHE A 45 -73.05 24.09 -68.94
C PHE A 45 -72.15 22.96 -68.44
N ILE A 46 -71.91 21.93 -69.27
CA ILE A 46 -70.99 20.85 -68.97
C ILE A 46 -69.56 21.37 -68.85
N TRP A 47 -69.09 22.21 -69.79
CA TRP A 47 -67.76 22.82 -69.75
C TRP A 47 -67.58 23.73 -68.53
N ASN A 48 -68.57 24.56 -68.21
CA ASN A 48 -68.57 25.43 -67.03
C ASN A 48 -68.59 24.62 -65.72
N HIS A 49 -69.35 23.53 -65.66
CA HIS A 49 -69.36 22.63 -64.51
C HIS A 49 -68.03 21.87 -64.37
N LEU A 50 -67.43 21.43 -65.47
CA LEU A 50 -66.09 20.82 -65.47
C LEU A 50 -65.02 21.82 -65.02
N GLN A 51 -65.09 23.08 -65.45
CA GLN A 51 -64.22 24.16 -64.98
C GLN A 51 -64.40 24.43 -63.49
N GLN A 52 -65.64 24.44 -62.97
CA GLN A 52 -65.90 24.56 -61.53
C GLN A 52 -65.32 23.39 -60.73
N LEU A 53 -65.44 22.15 -61.24
CA LEU A 53 -64.84 20.98 -60.61
C LEU A 53 -63.31 21.02 -60.63
N GLU A 54 -62.72 21.52 -61.72
CA GLU A 54 -61.27 21.69 -61.85
C GLU A 54 -60.75 22.78 -60.90
N GLN A 55 -61.45 23.92 -60.79
CA GLN A 55 -61.11 24.96 -59.80
C GLN A 55 -61.25 24.47 -58.36
N ALA A 56 -62.32 23.75 -58.02
CA ALA A 56 -62.48 23.18 -56.68
C ALA A 56 -61.36 22.18 -56.33
N ARG A 57 -60.90 21.37 -57.29
CA ARG A 57 -59.75 20.47 -57.11
C ARG A 57 -58.45 21.23 -56.90
N ILE A 58 -58.21 22.29 -57.67
CA ILE A 58 -57.02 23.15 -57.53
C ILE A 58 -57.02 23.83 -56.16
N GLU A 59 -58.16 24.38 -55.73
CA GLU A 59 -58.30 25.04 -54.42
C GLU A 59 -58.08 24.06 -53.26
N GLN A 60 -58.61 22.84 -53.35
CA GLN A 60 -58.37 21.78 -52.36
C GLN A 60 -56.88 21.38 -52.32
N ALA A 61 -56.23 21.21 -53.47
CA ALA A 61 -54.80 20.88 -53.53
C ALA A 61 -53.93 22.01 -52.96
N LEU A 62 -54.30 23.28 -53.22
CA LEU A 62 -53.62 24.45 -52.67
C LEU A 62 -53.76 24.51 -51.14
N TYR A 63 -54.95 24.20 -50.61
CA TYR A 63 -55.21 24.13 -49.17
C TYR A 63 -54.43 22.99 -48.50
N GLU A 64 -54.41 21.80 -49.10
CA GLU A 64 -53.61 20.67 -48.60
C GLU A 64 -52.12 20.99 -48.61
N GLN A 65 -51.62 21.68 -49.65
CA GLN A 65 -50.24 22.14 -49.72
C GLN A 65 -49.92 23.16 -48.63
N GLN A 66 -50.79 24.16 -48.41
CA GLN A 66 -50.62 25.14 -47.33
C GLN A 66 -50.59 24.48 -45.95
N LEU A 67 -51.48 23.51 -45.71
CA LEU A 67 -51.51 22.76 -44.45
C LEU A 67 -50.23 21.93 -44.25
N LEU A 68 -49.70 21.34 -45.33
CA LEU A 68 -48.44 20.59 -45.29
C LEU A 68 -47.24 21.51 -45.02
N GLU A 69 -47.18 22.66 -45.69
CA GLU A 69 -46.14 23.68 -45.47
C GLU A 69 -46.18 24.19 -44.02
N GLN A 70 -47.37 24.43 -43.47
CA GLN A 70 -47.52 24.83 -42.08
C GLN A 70 -46.99 23.76 -41.12
N LYS A 71 -47.35 22.48 -41.33
CA LYS A 71 -46.86 21.37 -40.51
C LYS A 71 -45.34 21.20 -40.59
N LEU A 72 -44.77 21.34 -41.79
CA LEU A 72 -43.32 21.29 -42.00
C LEU A 72 -42.60 22.43 -41.28
N GLU A 73 -43.16 23.65 -41.31
CA GLU A 73 -42.58 24.79 -40.60
C GLU A 73 -42.68 24.62 -39.09
N GLU A 74 -43.82 24.17 -38.56
CA GLU A 74 -43.98 23.84 -37.13
C GLU A 74 -42.96 22.78 -36.68
N GLU A 75 -42.80 21.72 -37.48
CA GLU A 75 -41.83 20.66 -37.21
C GLU A 75 -40.38 21.17 -37.28
N ARG A 76 -40.09 22.09 -38.21
CA ARG A 76 -38.78 22.74 -38.35
C ARG A 76 -38.47 23.62 -37.14
N VAL A 77 -39.42 24.44 -36.69
CA VAL A 77 -39.26 25.28 -35.49
C VAL A 77 -39.01 24.43 -34.25
N LEU A 78 -39.80 23.36 -34.07
CA LEU A 78 -39.64 22.43 -32.95
C LEU A 78 -38.25 21.76 -32.97
N TYR A 79 -37.81 21.33 -34.15
CA TYR A 79 -36.49 20.74 -34.33
C TYR A 79 -35.37 21.74 -34.01
N GLU A 80 -35.44 22.98 -34.48
CA GLU A 80 -34.40 23.99 -34.20
C GLU A 80 -34.35 24.36 -32.71
N GLN A 81 -35.51 24.43 -32.04
CA GLN A 81 -35.57 24.62 -30.58
C GLN A 81 -34.91 23.46 -29.84
N ALA A 82 -35.31 22.22 -30.14
CA ALA A 82 -34.72 21.02 -29.55
C ALA A 82 -33.22 20.95 -29.82
N ARG A 83 -32.80 21.28 -31.05
CA ARG A 83 -31.41 21.28 -31.48
C ARG A 83 -30.58 22.27 -30.68
N ASN A 84 -31.08 23.48 -30.42
CA ASN A 84 -30.36 24.48 -29.63
C ASN A 84 -30.27 24.08 -28.15
N GLU A 85 -31.32 23.47 -27.58
CA GLU A 85 -31.31 22.96 -26.21
C GLU A 85 -30.27 21.86 -25.99
N VAL A 86 -30.12 20.95 -26.95
CA VAL A 86 -29.16 19.85 -26.82
C VAL A 86 -27.73 20.22 -27.25
N LEU A 87 -27.53 21.36 -27.93
CA LEU A 87 -26.21 21.82 -28.37
C LEU A 87 -25.62 22.84 -27.41
N THR A 88 -25.27 22.37 -26.21
CA THR A 88 -24.55 23.16 -25.20
C THR A 88 -23.21 22.52 -24.82
N ASN A 89 -22.24 23.38 -24.48
CA ASN A 89 -20.96 23.00 -23.91
C ASN A 89 -20.97 23.03 -22.36
N GLU A 90 -22.16 22.97 -21.76
CA GLU A 90 -22.37 22.97 -20.31
C GLU A 90 -23.09 21.70 -19.87
N PHE A 91 -22.84 21.20 -18.67
CA PHE A 91 -23.68 20.15 -18.09
C PHE A 91 -25.15 20.58 -18.09
N TYR A 92 -26.05 19.65 -18.39
CA TYR A 92 -27.48 19.96 -18.36
C TYR A 92 -27.95 20.19 -16.92
N GLU A 93 -28.96 21.03 -16.77
CA GLU A 93 -29.63 21.27 -15.50
C GLU A 93 -30.12 19.97 -14.86
N GLY A 94 -30.10 19.92 -13.52
CA GLY A 94 -30.46 18.74 -12.75
C GLY A 94 -29.36 17.69 -12.57
N ILE A 95 -28.15 17.91 -13.12
CA ILE A 95 -26.97 17.07 -12.87
C ILE A 95 -26.18 17.62 -11.68
N SER A 96 -25.88 16.74 -10.72
CA SER A 96 -24.97 16.98 -9.60
C SER A 96 -23.90 15.89 -9.52
N ILE A 97 -22.74 16.24 -8.97
CA ILE A 97 -21.65 15.31 -8.67
C ILE A 97 -21.26 15.51 -7.21
N ALA A 98 -21.29 14.43 -6.42
CA ALA A 98 -21.08 14.45 -4.97
C ALA A 98 -21.92 15.54 -4.25
N GLY A 99 -23.19 15.69 -4.65
CA GLY A 99 -24.11 16.69 -4.11
C GLY A 99 -23.85 18.14 -4.59
N VAL A 100 -22.83 18.37 -5.41
CA VAL A 100 -22.53 19.68 -5.99
C VAL A 100 -23.25 19.82 -7.33
N ALA A 101 -24.19 20.77 -7.42
CA ALA A 101 -24.84 21.11 -8.68
C ALA A 101 -23.81 21.63 -9.71
N VAL A 102 -23.79 20.99 -10.87
CA VAL A 102 -22.92 21.31 -12.01
C VAL A 102 -23.70 21.75 -13.26
N GLY A 103 -25.04 21.70 -13.24
CA GLY A 103 -25.87 22.24 -14.31
C GLY A 103 -25.48 23.67 -14.70
N GLY A 104 -25.39 23.94 -16.00
CA GLY A 104 -24.95 25.22 -16.55
C GLY A 104 -23.44 25.48 -16.48
N MET A 105 -22.64 24.55 -15.95
CA MET A 105 -21.18 24.68 -15.91
C MET A 105 -20.54 23.99 -17.11
N THR A 106 -19.47 24.56 -17.64
CA THR A 106 -18.56 23.84 -18.56
C THR A 106 -17.79 22.73 -17.83
N LEU A 107 -17.14 21.83 -18.58
CA LEU A 107 -16.26 20.81 -18.00
C LEU A 107 -15.19 21.41 -17.09
N ASP A 108 -14.53 22.49 -17.54
CA ASP A 108 -13.46 23.14 -16.80
C ASP A 108 -14.01 23.78 -15.52
N GLU A 109 -15.13 24.50 -15.57
CA GLU A 109 -15.73 25.10 -14.37
C GLU A 109 -16.19 24.06 -13.35
N ALA A 110 -16.74 22.93 -13.81
CA ALA A 110 -17.14 21.84 -12.95
C ALA A 110 -15.91 21.19 -12.28
N ASP A 111 -14.86 20.88 -13.05
CA ASP A 111 -13.60 20.34 -12.49
C ASP A 111 -13.01 21.28 -11.44
N ASP A 112 -12.90 22.57 -11.78
CA ASP A 112 -12.29 23.58 -10.93
C ASP A 112 -13.08 23.81 -9.63
N LYS A 113 -14.39 23.55 -9.64
CA LYS A 113 -15.27 23.59 -8.46
C LYS A 113 -15.18 22.30 -7.65
N LEU A 114 -15.27 21.14 -8.30
CA LEU A 114 -15.27 19.83 -7.65
C LEU A 114 -13.91 19.50 -7.04
N SER A 115 -12.82 19.79 -7.74
CA SER A 115 -11.45 19.61 -7.24
C SER A 115 -11.21 20.40 -5.95
N LYS A 116 -11.79 21.60 -5.79
CA LYS A 116 -11.72 22.37 -4.53
C LYS A 116 -12.51 21.72 -3.40
N VAL A 117 -13.70 21.20 -3.68
CA VAL A 117 -14.55 20.51 -2.68
C VAL A 117 -13.90 19.21 -2.22
N ILE A 118 -13.33 18.44 -3.15
CA ILE A 118 -12.58 17.23 -2.85
C ILE A 118 -11.34 17.58 -2.03
N ALA A 119 -10.56 18.61 -2.41
CA ALA A 119 -9.38 19.03 -1.67
C ALA A 119 -9.71 19.46 -0.22
N ASP A 120 -10.81 20.20 -0.01
CA ASP A 120 -11.28 20.56 1.34
C ASP A 120 -11.67 19.32 2.15
N THR A 121 -12.36 18.36 1.54
CA THR A 121 -12.70 17.07 2.16
C THR A 121 -11.44 16.30 2.51
N TRP A 122 -10.46 16.25 1.60
CA TRP A 122 -9.17 15.60 1.79
C TRP A 122 -8.36 16.19 2.93
N SER A 123 -8.41 17.51 3.10
CA SER A 123 -7.69 18.22 4.17
C SER A 123 -8.19 17.88 5.57
N LYS A 124 -9.41 17.35 5.68
CA LYS A 124 -10.03 16.96 6.94
C LYS A 124 -9.71 15.53 7.36
N ILE A 125 -9.08 14.74 6.48
CA ILE A 125 -8.73 13.36 6.77
C ILE A 125 -7.43 13.34 7.57
N GLU A 126 -7.56 13.02 8.85
CA GLU A 126 -6.44 12.99 9.79
C GLU A 126 -6.65 11.92 10.86
N TYR A 127 -5.69 11.01 10.98
CA TYR A 127 -5.61 10.05 12.08
C TYR A 127 -4.44 10.37 12.99
N SER A 128 -4.71 10.37 14.29
CA SER A 128 -3.71 10.50 15.33
C SER A 128 -3.35 9.11 15.87
N VAL A 129 -2.08 8.76 15.82
CA VAL A 129 -1.55 7.51 16.36
C VAL A 129 -0.63 7.84 17.53
N SER A 130 -0.80 7.20 18.68
CA SER A 130 -0.02 7.52 19.89
C SER A 130 0.66 6.31 20.53
N LEU A 131 1.72 6.57 21.28
CA LEU A 131 2.33 5.62 22.21
C LEU A 131 2.81 6.41 23.43
N GLY A 132 2.10 6.28 24.55
CA GLY A 132 2.32 7.13 25.73
C GLY A 132 2.09 8.61 25.39
N GLU A 133 3.10 9.46 25.61
CA GLU A 133 3.03 10.90 25.32
C GLU A 133 3.38 11.27 23.87
N GLN A 134 3.92 10.32 23.09
CA GLN A 134 4.28 10.57 21.69
C GLN A 134 3.05 10.42 20.78
N THR A 135 2.96 11.27 19.76
CA THR A 135 1.84 11.28 18.82
C THR A 135 2.33 11.55 17.40
N TRP A 136 1.77 10.82 16.44
CA TRP A 136 2.04 10.94 15.00
C TRP A 136 0.73 11.17 14.26
N SER A 137 0.74 12.11 13.32
CA SER A 137 -0.39 12.40 12.45
C SER A 137 -0.23 11.67 11.12
N TYR A 138 -1.32 11.07 10.64
CA TYR A 138 -1.43 10.40 9.35
C TYR A 138 -2.52 11.10 8.53
N THR A 139 -2.09 11.76 7.47
CA THR A 139 -2.96 12.53 6.56
C THR A 139 -3.43 11.68 5.37
N ALA A 140 -4.35 12.21 4.56
CA ALA A 140 -4.76 11.60 3.29
C ALA A 140 -3.57 11.18 2.39
N SER A 141 -2.50 11.98 2.38
CA SER A 141 -1.29 11.68 1.60
C SER A 141 -0.56 10.44 2.13
N ASP A 142 -0.41 10.32 3.45
CA ASP A 142 0.29 9.21 4.10
C ASP A 142 -0.45 7.89 3.87
N ILE A 143 -1.78 7.95 3.93
CA ILE A 143 -2.68 6.81 3.72
C ILE A 143 -2.79 6.45 2.23
N GLY A 144 -2.52 7.41 1.34
CA GLY A 144 -2.62 7.22 -0.11
C GLY A 144 -4.06 7.12 -0.59
N ILE A 145 -4.89 8.08 -0.17
CA ILE A 145 -6.28 8.20 -0.64
C ILE A 145 -6.29 8.63 -2.10
N SER A 146 -7.27 8.15 -2.85
CA SER A 146 -7.57 8.52 -4.24
C SER A 146 -9.08 8.55 -4.47
N HIS A 147 -9.52 9.13 -5.59
CA HIS A 147 -10.93 9.28 -5.95
C HIS A 147 -11.17 9.02 -7.44
N ASP A 148 -12.42 8.76 -7.82
CA ASP A 148 -12.84 8.46 -9.20
C ASP A 148 -13.48 9.66 -9.95
N LEU A 149 -13.24 10.90 -9.49
CA LEU A 149 -13.84 12.13 -10.04
C LEU A 149 -13.81 12.18 -11.58
N ASP A 150 -12.68 11.89 -12.23
CA ASP A 150 -12.55 11.94 -13.70
C ASP A 150 -13.55 11.00 -14.40
N GLU A 151 -13.72 9.80 -13.86
CA GLU A 151 -14.65 8.81 -14.40
C GLU A 151 -16.10 9.26 -14.18
N VAL A 152 -16.39 9.80 -13.00
CA VAL A 152 -17.71 10.31 -12.63
C VAL A 152 -18.09 11.53 -13.48
N MET A 153 -17.16 12.47 -13.70
CA MET A 153 -17.35 13.60 -14.61
C MET A 153 -17.61 13.14 -16.04
N SER A 154 -16.88 12.14 -16.54
CA SER A 154 -17.11 11.58 -17.88
C SER A 154 -18.51 10.94 -18.00
N LYS A 155 -18.97 10.25 -16.95
CA LYS A 155 -20.34 9.69 -16.90
C LYS A 155 -21.37 10.79 -16.87
N ALA A 156 -21.21 11.79 -16.00
CA ALA A 156 -22.08 12.95 -15.90
C ALA A 156 -22.21 13.69 -17.24
N TRP A 157 -21.10 13.89 -17.95
CA TRP A 157 -21.07 14.62 -19.20
C TRP A 157 -21.90 13.96 -20.31
N LYS A 158 -21.93 12.62 -20.32
CA LYS A 158 -22.67 11.81 -21.30
C LYS A 158 -24.18 11.85 -21.12
N ILE A 159 -24.68 12.17 -19.91
CA ILE A 159 -26.12 12.25 -19.63
C ILE A 159 -26.74 13.34 -20.53
N GLY A 160 -27.82 13.00 -21.25
CA GLY A 160 -28.48 13.91 -22.21
C GLY A 160 -27.68 14.19 -23.50
N ARG A 161 -26.48 13.61 -23.67
CA ARG A 161 -25.65 13.78 -24.88
C ARG A 161 -25.62 12.54 -25.78
N MET A 162 -26.02 11.38 -25.26
CA MET A 162 -26.05 10.13 -26.01
C MET A 162 -27.48 9.76 -26.41
N SER A 163 -27.64 9.22 -27.62
CA SER A 163 -28.87 8.58 -28.09
C SER A 163 -28.51 7.28 -28.80
N GLY A 164 -29.35 6.26 -28.69
CA GLY A 164 -29.18 4.97 -29.38
C GLY A 164 -29.81 4.91 -30.77
N LEU A 165 -30.43 6.01 -31.23
CA LEU A 165 -31.16 6.08 -32.49
C LEU A 165 -30.22 6.37 -33.66
N GLN A 166 -30.59 5.92 -34.87
CA GLN A 166 -29.73 6.04 -36.05
C GLN A 166 -29.87 7.39 -36.76
N ASP A 167 -31.07 7.96 -36.79
CA ASP A 167 -31.34 9.21 -37.50
C ASP A 167 -31.12 10.44 -36.60
N GLU A 168 -30.50 11.49 -37.16
CA GLU A 168 -30.11 12.70 -36.41
C GLU A 168 -31.31 13.39 -35.75
N LYS A 169 -32.45 13.43 -36.44
CA LYS A 169 -33.66 14.10 -35.95
C LYS A 169 -34.21 13.42 -34.70
N SER A 170 -34.37 12.11 -34.72
CA SER A 170 -34.86 11.37 -33.56
C SER A 170 -33.84 11.37 -32.42
N GLN A 171 -32.53 11.37 -32.72
CA GLN A 171 -31.50 11.53 -31.68
C GLN A 171 -31.64 12.87 -30.93
N ILE A 172 -31.95 13.97 -31.63
CA ILE A 172 -32.15 15.29 -31.02
C ILE A 172 -33.35 15.26 -30.07
N PHE A 173 -34.49 14.73 -30.52
CA PHE A 173 -35.70 14.65 -29.69
C PHE A 173 -35.55 13.69 -28.50
N ASP A 174 -34.88 12.56 -28.68
CA ASP A 174 -34.55 11.60 -27.61
C ASP A 174 -33.71 12.26 -26.51
N ARG A 175 -32.65 12.97 -26.92
CA ARG A 175 -31.81 13.76 -26.00
C ARG A 175 -32.61 14.86 -25.30
N GLN A 176 -33.46 15.59 -26.03
CA GLN A 176 -34.30 16.65 -25.46
C GLN A 176 -35.24 16.10 -24.38
N GLN A 177 -35.89 14.95 -24.63
CA GLN A 177 -36.73 14.29 -23.63
C GLN A 177 -35.93 13.90 -22.39
N MET A 178 -34.71 13.38 -22.57
CA MET A 178 -33.83 13.06 -21.44
C MET A 178 -33.46 14.31 -20.63
N ILE A 179 -33.20 15.44 -21.29
CA ILE A 179 -32.89 16.72 -20.62
C ILE A 179 -34.11 17.25 -19.84
N GLN A 180 -35.30 17.24 -20.45
CA GLN A 180 -36.53 17.63 -19.73
C GLN A 180 -36.83 16.71 -18.55
N LYS A 181 -36.44 15.44 -18.65
CA LYS A 181 -36.55 14.50 -17.54
C LYS A 181 -35.68 14.90 -16.36
N LEU A 182 -34.45 15.37 -16.58
CA LEU A 182 -33.54 15.81 -15.51
C LEU A 182 -34.09 16.97 -14.66
N VAL A 183 -34.96 17.80 -15.24
CA VAL A 183 -35.63 18.89 -14.51
C VAL A 183 -36.55 18.35 -13.42
N ASN A 184 -37.22 17.22 -13.68
CA ASN A 184 -38.19 16.62 -12.76
C ASN A 184 -37.56 15.48 -11.92
N GLU A 185 -36.53 14.84 -12.45
CA GLU A 185 -35.79 13.73 -11.86
C GLU A 185 -34.29 14.04 -11.90
N PRO A 186 -33.79 14.92 -11.02
CA PRO A 186 -32.37 15.27 -10.97
C PRO A 186 -31.52 14.04 -10.62
N VAL A 187 -30.30 14.01 -11.14
CA VAL A 187 -29.34 12.93 -10.96
C VAL A 187 -28.14 13.46 -10.19
N ASP A 188 -27.82 12.81 -9.08
CA ASP A 188 -26.57 13.03 -8.35
C ASP A 188 -25.68 11.80 -8.50
N LEU A 189 -24.45 12.01 -8.96
CA LEU A 189 -23.46 10.95 -9.12
C LEU A 189 -22.46 11.00 -7.96
N PRO A 190 -22.35 9.95 -7.13
CA PRO A 190 -21.41 9.94 -6.02
C PRO A 190 -19.97 9.83 -6.55
N VAL A 191 -19.05 10.51 -5.87
CA VAL A 191 -17.60 10.29 -6.02
C VAL A 191 -17.19 9.29 -4.95
N SER A 192 -16.51 8.22 -5.37
CA SER A 192 -16.01 7.20 -4.46
C SER A 192 -14.55 7.50 -4.08
N PHE A 193 -14.24 7.32 -2.79
CA PHE A 193 -12.87 7.37 -2.30
C PHE A 193 -12.34 5.96 -2.12
N SER A 194 -11.07 5.77 -2.43
CA SER A 194 -10.34 4.54 -2.12
C SER A 194 -9.01 4.87 -1.47
N TYR A 195 -8.43 3.92 -0.75
CA TYR A 195 -7.15 4.11 -0.06
C TYR A 195 -6.20 2.95 -0.31
N ASN A 196 -4.91 3.19 -0.09
CA ASN A 196 -3.89 2.16 -0.23
C ASN A 196 -3.64 1.46 1.12
N SER A 197 -4.41 0.41 1.40
CA SER A 197 -4.29 -0.37 2.64
C SER A 197 -2.87 -0.89 2.90
N LYS A 198 -2.16 -1.30 1.84
CA LYS A 198 -0.77 -1.75 1.95
C LYS A 198 0.17 -0.62 2.38
N LYS A 199 0.00 0.58 1.81
CA LYS A 199 0.80 1.75 2.16
C LYS A 199 0.58 2.12 3.63
N LEU A 200 -0.67 2.26 4.06
CA LEU A 200 -1.04 2.53 5.45
C LEU A 200 -0.41 1.51 6.40
N ALA A 201 -0.68 0.22 6.18
CA ALA A 201 -0.18 -0.85 7.03
C ALA A 201 1.35 -0.89 7.07
N SER A 202 2.02 -0.70 5.93
CA SER A 202 3.49 -0.65 5.88
C SER A 202 4.07 0.53 6.66
N SER A 203 3.43 1.70 6.59
CA SER A 203 3.90 2.89 7.29
C SER A 203 3.72 2.75 8.80
N LEU A 204 2.59 2.20 9.25
CA LEU A 204 2.32 1.98 10.68
C LEU A 204 3.20 0.87 11.27
N ARG A 205 3.41 -0.23 10.54
CA ARG A 205 4.35 -1.28 10.96
C ARG A 205 5.80 -0.78 11.02
N LYS A 206 6.20 0.09 10.09
CA LYS A 206 7.52 0.73 10.14
C LYS A 206 7.67 1.60 11.38
N LEU A 207 6.66 2.39 11.72
CA LEU A 207 6.64 3.18 12.96
C LEU A 207 6.76 2.27 14.19
N ALA A 208 5.98 1.19 14.26
CA ALA A 208 6.06 0.24 15.38
C ALA A 208 7.46 -0.39 15.51
N GLU A 209 8.11 -0.74 14.40
CA GLU A 209 9.48 -1.29 14.43
C GLU A 209 10.51 -0.24 14.88
N GLU A 210 10.37 1.02 14.47
CA GLU A 210 11.25 2.12 14.90
C GLU A 210 11.14 2.42 16.40
N LEU A 211 9.97 2.15 17.00
CA LEU A 211 9.70 2.33 18.42
C LEU A 211 10.11 1.13 19.29
N LYS A 212 10.54 0.03 18.66
CA LYS A 212 11.01 -1.16 19.36
C LYS A 212 12.33 -0.87 20.07
N ILE A 213 12.43 -1.31 21.33
CA ILE A 213 13.64 -1.22 22.14
C ILE A 213 14.09 -2.64 22.46
N GLU A 214 15.32 -2.99 22.08
CA GLU A 214 15.90 -4.28 22.45
C GLU A 214 16.30 -4.28 23.92
N ALA A 215 16.03 -5.40 24.60
CA ALA A 215 16.42 -5.56 25.99
C ALA A 215 17.94 -5.73 26.10
N VAL A 216 18.56 -5.04 27.07
CA VAL A 216 20.00 -5.13 27.33
C VAL A 216 20.23 -5.98 28.57
N PRO A 217 20.94 -7.12 28.47
CA PRO A 217 21.13 -8.02 29.60
C PRO A 217 22.15 -7.50 30.60
N ALA A 218 21.97 -7.84 31.88
CA ALA A 218 23.01 -7.63 32.89
C ALA A 218 24.15 -8.65 32.68
N GLN A 219 25.40 -8.21 32.85
CA GLN A 219 26.58 -9.06 32.70
C GLN A 219 27.62 -8.76 33.78
N VAL A 220 28.40 -9.78 34.16
CA VAL A 220 29.58 -9.58 35.01
C VAL A 220 30.68 -8.95 34.15
N THR A 221 31.14 -7.77 34.54
CA THR A 221 32.16 -6.99 33.81
C THR A 221 33.51 -6.99 34.52
N GLY A 222 33.59 -7.47 35.76
CA GLY A 222 34.84 -7.56 36.51
C GLY A 222 34.64 -7.95 37.96
N PHE A 223 35.70 -7.80 38.75
CA PHE A 223 35.70 -8.09 40.19
C PHE A 223 36.52 -7.04 40.95
N ASP A 224 35.90 -6.42 41.95
CA ASP A 224 36.58 -5.53 42.88
C ASP A 224 37.23 -6.37 43.99
N THR A 225 38.55 -6.41 43.98
CA THR A 225 39.35 -7.19 44.95
C THR A 225 39.40 -6.57 46.35
N GLY A 226 39.10 -5.28 46.50
CA GLY A 226 39.03 -4.59 47.77
C GLY A 226 37.74 -4.93 48.52
N SER A 227 36.59 -4.77 47.86
CA SER A 227 35.29 -5.15 48.42
C SER A 227 34.98 -6.65 48.31
N LYS A 228 35.73 -7.37 47.47
CA LYS A 228 35.52 -8.79 47.11
C LYS A 228 34.14 -9.02 46.49
N ARG A 229 33.72 -8.12 45.59
CA ARG A 229 32.41 -8.18 44.91
C ARG A 229 32.58 -8.19 43.40
N PHE A 230 31.70 -8.92 42.72
CA PHE A 230 31.58 -8.83 41.26
C PHE A 230 31.00 -7.48 40.85
N ILE A 231 31.51 -6.95 39.74
CA ILE A 231 31.01 -5.74 39.10
C ILE A 231 30.04 -6.17 37.99
N VAL A 232 28.82 -5.65 38.02
CA VAL A 232 27.75 -6.02 37.09
C VAL A 232 27.35 -4.80 36.28
N SER A 233 27.18 -4.95 34.96
CA SER A 233 26.68 -3.88 34.10
C SER A 233 25.23 -3.54 34.42
N GLN A 234 24.82 -2.32 34.11
CA GLN A 234 23.40 -1.99 34.10
C GLN A 234 22.68 -2.79 33.00
N HIS A 235 21.41 -3.08 33.25
CA HIS A 235 20.50 -3.71 32.29
C HIS A 235 19.35 -2.74 31.99
N SER A 236 18.64 -2.97 30.90
CA SER A 236 17.42 -2.25 30.58
C SER A 236 16.42 -3.19 29.94
N ASP A 237 15.17 -3.10 30.37
CA ASP A 237 14.07 -3.82 29.73
C ASP A 237 13.91 -3.34 28.29
N GLY A 238 13.45 -4.24 27.43
CA GLY A 238 13.05 -3.93 26.07
C GLY A 238 11.60 -3.49 25.99
N LEU A 239 11.19 -3.08 24.80
CA LEU A 239 9.83 -2.69 24.47
C LEU A 239 9.50 -3.25 23.08
N THR A 240 8.44 -4.04 22.99
CA THR A 240 7.82 -4.39 21.71
C THR A 240 6.63 -3.48 21.47
N VAL A 241 6.38 -3.16 20.20
CA VAL A 241 5.28 -2.29 19.77
C VAL A 241 4.57 -2.96 18.60
N SER A 242 3.25 -2.92 18.59
CA SER A 242 2.39 -3.47 17.54
C SER A 242 1.41 -2.41 17.07
N ALA A 243 1.26 -2.33 15.74
CA ALA A 243 0.31 -1.44 15.09
C ALA A 243 -0.95 -2.16 14.56
N GLU A 244 -1.08 -3.48 14.77
CA GLU A 244 -2.13 -4.27 14.12
C GLU A 244 -3.54 -3.86 14.56
N ASN A 245 -3.70 -3.46 15.82
CA ASN A 245 -4.97 -2.92 16.33
C ASN A 245 -5.32 -1.59 15.64
N VAL A 246 -4.34 -0.69 15.52
CA VAL A 246 -4.52 0.62 14.87
C VAL A 246 -4.87 0.46 13.39
N ILE A 247 -4.14 -0.41 12.68
CA ILE A 247 -4.41 -0.74 11.28
C ILE A 247 -5.86 -1.22 11.13
N SER A 248 -6.26 -2.22 11.93
CA SER A 248 -7.62 -2.77 11.88
C SER A 248 -8.69 -1.72 12.16
N SER A 249 -8.44 -0.81 13.10
CA SER A 249 -9.38 0.28 13.42
C SER A 249 -9.51 1.28 12.27
N ILE A 250 -8.39 1.73 11.70
CA ILE A 250 -8.43 2.66 10.56
C ILE A 250 -9.09 2.00 9.33
N GLU A 251 -8.82 0.71 9.06
CA GLU A 251 -9.50 -0.02 7.98
C GLU A 251 -11.02 -0.14 8.19
N SER A 252 -11.47 -0.32 9.43
CA SER A 252 -12.89 -0.32 9.79
C SER A 252 -13.54 1.06 9.63
N ASP A 253 -12.82 2.12 9.95
CA ASP A 253 -13.27 3.50 9.76
C ASP A 253 -13.53 3.79 8.28
N PHE A 254 -12.60 3.39 7.39
CA PHE A 254 -12.79 3.50 5.95
C PHE A 254 -14.00 2.71 5.42
N ALA A 255 -14.37 1.60 6.08
CA ALA A 255 -15.55 0.82 5.71
C ALA A 255 -16.87 1.46 6.17
N THR A 256 -16.80 2.48 7.03
CA THR A 256 -17.96 3.16 7.64
C THR A 256 -17.98 4.67 7.36
N ASP A 257 -17.20 5.13 6.36
CA ASP A 257 -17.08 6.53 5.95
C ASP A 257 -16.64 7.47 7.10
N ILE A 258 -15.83 6.95 8.03
CA ILE A 258 -15.15 7.73 9.06
C ILE A 258 -13.73 7.98 8.57
N PHE A 259 -13.30 9.24 8.59
CA PHE A 259 -11.99 9.65 8.07
C PHE A 259 -11.11 10.37 9.10
N THR A 260 -11.50 10.30 10.37
CA THR A 260 -10.76 10.90 11.48
C THR A 260 -10.82 10.01 12.70
N GLY A 261 -9.71 9.82 13.40
CA GLY A 261 -9.66 8.99 14.59
C GLY A 261 -8.39 9.16 15.39
N SER A 262 -8.42 8.72 16.65
CA SER A 262 -7.24 8.67 17.51
C SER A 262 -7.08 7.26 18.08
N TYR A 263 -5.92 6.65 17.85
CA TYR A 263 -5.65 5.27 18.25
C TYR A 263 -4.29 5.14 18.91
N GLU A 264 -4.22 4.27 19.91
CA GLU A 264 -2.98 3.98 20.61
C GLU A 264 -2.36 2.68 20.11
N LEU A 265 -1.05 2.70 19.87
CA LEU A 265 -0.26 1.51 19.57
C LEU A 265 -0.23 0.60 20.80
N GLN A 266 -0.27 -0.71 20.57
CA GLN A 266 -0.07 -1.67 21.65
C GLN A 266 1.42 -1.84 21.92
N SER A 267 1.81 -1.85 23.20
CA SER A 267 3.19 -2.13 23.59
C SER A 267 3.29 -3.08 24.76
N GLU A 268 4.37 -3.87 24.79
CA GLU A 268 4.68 -4.79 25.89
C GLU A 268 6.14 -4.61 26.33
N ILE A 269 6.35 -4.51 27.64
CA ILE A 269 7.69 -4.45 28.23
C ILE A 269 8.29 -5.86 28.22
N ILE A 270 9.49 -6.00 27.66
CA ILE A 270 10.24 -7.25 27.65
C ILE A 270 11.29 -7.20 28.75
N PRO A 271 11.16 -7.99 29.84
CA PRO A 271 12.13 -7.97 30.93
C PRO A 271 13.55 -8.26 30.44
N ALA A 272 14.52 -7.49 30.93
CA ALA A 272 15.92 -7.70 30.60
C ALA A 272 16.37 -9.11 31.01
N PRO A 273 17.06 -9.85 30.12
CA PRO A 273 17.67 -11.10 30.54
C PRO A 273 18.68 -10.85 31.66
N ASN A 274 18.74 -11.76 32.64
CA ASN A 274 19.63 -11.66 33.80
C ASN A 274 19.44 -10.37 34.63
N ALA A 275 18.26 -9.74 34.63
CA ALA A 275 17.99 -8.55 35.46
C ALA A 275 18.34 -8.74 36.95
N ASP A 276 18.23 -9.97 37.47
CA ASP A 276 18.54 -10.34 38.85
C ASP A 276 20.01 -10.69 39.11
N LEU A 277 20.89 -10.61 38.11
CA LEU A 277 22.28 -11.07 38.19
C LEU A 277 23.05 -10.44 39.35
N ALA A 278 22.86 -9.14 39.59
CA ALA A 278 23.50 -8.44 40.69
C ALA A 278 23.15 -9.09 42.05
N ALA A 279 21.89 -9.47 42.26
CA ALA A 279 21.45 -10.17 43.46
C ALA A 279 22.03 -11.59 43.54
N ARG A 280 22.05 -12.32 42.42
CA ARG A 280 22.61 -13.68 42.34
C ARG A 280 24.10 -13.73 42.68
N VAL A 281 24.88 -12.74 42.22
CA VAL A 281 26.34 -12.71 42.49
C VAL A 281 26.69 -12.04 43.83
N ALA A 282 25.76 -11.31 44.45
CA ALA A 282 25.99 -10.65 45.75
C ALA A 282 26.20 -11.64 46.90
N GLY A 283 25.67 -12.86 46.80
CA GLY A 283 25.85 -13.92 47.80
C GLY A 283 27.12 -14.75 47.66
N LEU A 284 27.87 -14.58 46.57
CA LEU A 284 29.06 -15.40 46.30
C LEU A 284 30.20 -15.07 47.26
N GLY A 285 30.96 -16.11 47.63
CA GLY A 285 32.02 -16.04 48.63
C GLY A 285 33.27 -16.82 48.23
N LEU A 286 34.18 -17.00 49.19
CA LEU A 286 35.42 -17.74 48.97
C LEU A 286 35.14 -19.23 48.72
N VAL A 287 35.53 -19.73 47.55
CA VAL A 287 35.41 -21.15 47.20
C VAL A 287 36.58 -21.96 47.77
N SER A 288 37.81 -21.51 47.53
CA SER A 288 39.01 -22.17 48.03
C SER A 288 40.18 -21.19 48.15
N GLN A 289 41.25 -21.61 48.83
CA GLN A 289 42.49 -20.86 48.86
C GLN A 289 43.71 -21.78 48.97
N ALA A 290 44.84 -21.29 48.50
CA ALA A 290 46.14 -21.91 48.66
C ALA A 290 47.20 -20.84 48.96
N ARG A 291 48.29 -21.29 49.57
CA ARG A 291 49.43 -20.45 49.94
C ARG A 291 50.69 -21.28 49.84
N THR A 292 51.71 -20.71 49.19
CA THR A 292 53.06 -21.26 49.16
C THR A 292 54.02 -20.25 49.79
N TYR A 293 55.14 -20.73 50.32
CA TYR A 293 56.15 -19.88 50.98
C TYR A 293 57.44 -19.87 50.16
N ALA A 294 58.01 -18.68 49.97
CA ALA A 294 59.35 -18.58 49.40
C ALA A 294 60.40 -18.97 50.46
N ALA A 295 61.39 -19.78 50.07
CA ALA A 295 62.39 -20.30 51.00
C ALA A 295 63.36 -19.23 51.54
N ALA A 296 63.64 -18.20 50.75
CA ALA A 296 64.51 -17.08 51.14
C ALA A 296 64.14 -15.80 50.38
N PRO A 297 64.45 -14.60 50.93
CA PRO A 297 64.30 -13.34 50.20
C PRO A 297 65.19 -13.29 48.95
N ASP A 298 64.60 -12.99 47.80
CA ASP A 298 65.29 -12.81 46.52
C ASP A 298 64.57 -11.69 45.75
N ALA A 299 65.16 -10.48 45.74
CA ALA A 299 64.48 -9.29 45.23
C ALA A 299 64.05 -9.40 43.74
N PRO A 300 64.92 -9.90 42.82
CA PRO A 300 64.51 -10.21 41.45
C PRO A 300 63.34 -11.20 41.34
N ARG A 301 63.40 -12.29 42.10
CA ARG A 301 62.34 -13.30 42.14
C ARG A 301 61.03 -12.73 42.68
N ASP A 302 61.10 -11.97 43.76
CA ASP A 302 59.96 -11.34 44.41
C ASP A 302 59.28 -10.33 43.48
N ASN A 303 60.06 -9.60 42.68
CA ASN A 303 59.53 -8.72 41.64
C ASN A 303 58.74 -9.50 40.58
N ASN A 304 59.29 -10.60 40.07
CA ASN A 304 58.60 -11.45 39.09
C ASN A 304 57.28 -11.99 39.62
N ILE A 305 57.26 -12.44 40.88
CA ILE A 305 56.04 -12.94 41.54
C ILE A 305 55.01 -11.80 41.69
N ARG A 306 55.43 -10.59 42.10
CA ARG A 306 54.53 -9.43 42.19
C ARG A 306 53.87 -9.08 40.86
N LEU A 307 54.62 -9.15 39.75
CA LEU A 307 54.06 -8.90 38.41
C LEU A 307 52.98 -9.92 38.05
N ILE A 308 53.22 -11.20 38.33
CA ILE A 308 52.22 -12.26 38.08
C ILE A 308 50.99 -12.08 38.95
N VAL A 309 51.18 -11.87 40.25
CA VAL A 309 50.09 -11.63 41.20
C VAL A 309 49.24 -10.45 40.73
N LYS A 310 49.86 -9.36 40.28
CA LYS A 310 49.15 -8.21 39.74
C LYS A 310 48.32 -8.56 38.50
N ALA A 311 48.83 -9.40 37.61
CA ALA A 311 48.12 -9.83 36.41
C ALA A 311 46.94 -10.77 36.71
N LEU A 312 47.06 -11.61 37.74
CA LEU A 312 46.02 -12.56 38.15
C LEU A 312 44.93 -11.91 39.02
N ASN A 313 45.28 -10.92 39.84
CA ASN A 313 44.38 -10.37 40.85
C ASN A 313 43.19 -9.63 40.22
N GLY A 314 41.97 -10.11 40.50
CA GLY A 314 40.71 -9.60 39.97
C GLY A 314 40.28 -10.25 38.66
N HIS A 315 41.03 -11.21 38.13
CA HIS A 315 40.65 -11.90 36.90
C HIS A 315 39.38 -12.72 37.11
N VAL A 316 38.40 -12.55 36.23
CA VAL A 316 37.11 -13.25 36.26
C VAL A 316 37.12 -14.33 35.18
N VAL A 317 36.63 -15.51 35.54
CA VAL A 317 36.41 -16.65 34.64
C VAL A 317 34.91 -16.95 34.67
N LEU A 318 34.21 -16.71 33.56
CA LEU A 318 32.76 -16.91 33.44
C LEU A 318 32.41 -18.41 33.33
N PRO A 319 31.16 -18.82 33.62
CA PRO A 319 30.70 -20.19 33.40
C PRO A 319 31.04 -20.71 32.00
N GLY A 320 31.69 -21.88 31.94
CA GLY A 320 32.15 -22.52 30.70
C GLY A 320 33.45 -21.93 30.12
N GLU A 321 33.94 -20.79 30.60
CA GLU A 321 35.17 -20.17 30.11
C GLU A 321 36.41 -20.98 30.52
N THR A 322 37.40 -21.03 29.62
CA THR A 322 38.71 -21.62 29.91
C THR A 322 39.68 -20.54 30.33
N PHE A 323 40.24 -20.68 31.53
CA PHE A 323 41.38 -19.90 31.97
C PHE A 323 42.69 -20.53 31.46
N SER A 324 43.62 -19.69 30.99
CA SER A 324 45.01 -20.06 30.72
C SER A 324 45.95 -19.14 31.51
N PHE A 325 46.87 -19.74 32.26
CA PHE A 325 47.84 -18.97 33.03
C PHE A 325 48.76 -18.16 32.11
N ASN A 326 49.25 -18.77 31.02
CA ASN A 326 50.09 -18.06 30.06
C ASN A 326 49.33 -16.94 29.34
N ASP A 327 48.08 -17.12 28.94
CA ASP A 327 47.32 -16.07 28.25
C ASP A 327 47.13 -14.84 29.15
N VAL A 328 46.88 -15.05 30.44
CA VAL A 328 46.64 -13.96 31.40
C VAL A 328 47.91 -13.18 31.72
N ILE A 329 49.05 -13.85 31.94
CA ILE A 329 50.29 -13.15 32.34
C ILE A 329 51.18 -12.77 31.14
N GLY A 330 50.95 -13.39 29.98
CA GLY A 330 51.73 -13.24 28.76
C GLY A 330 53.19 -13.69 28.87
N ARG A 331 53.96 -13.44 27.81
CA ARG A 331 55.41 -13.75 27.76
C ARG A 331 56.17 -12.97 28.83
N ARG A 332 57.08 -13.64 29.52
CA ARG A 332 57.98 -13.06 30.54
C ARG A 332 59.20 -12.45 29.84
N THR A 333 59.31 -11.12 29.83
CA THR A 333 60.42 -10.41 29.18
C THR A 333 60.96 -9.27 30.05
N PRO A 334 62.22 -8.83 29.85
CA PRO A 334 62.78 -7.70 30.59
C PRO A 334 61.98 -6.40 30.42
N GLU A 335 61.41 -6.16 29.22
CA GLU A 335 60.63 -4.96 28.90
C GLU A 335 59.33 -4.89 29.71
N LYS A 336 58.76 -6.04 30.06
CA LYS A 336 57.61 -6.15 30.98
C LYS A 336 58.01 -6.09 32.46
N GLY A 337 59.29 -5.84 32.73
CA GLY A 337 59.84 -5.71 34.08
C GLY A 337 60.27 -7.03 34.73
N TYR A 338 60.26 -8.15 34.02
CA TYR A 338 60.75 -9.42 34.56
C TYR A 338 62.28 -9.40 34.69
N GLN A 339 62.76 -9.87 35.83
CA GLN A 339 64.19 -9.90 36.18
C GLN A 339 64.73 -11.33 36.15
N ALA A 340 66.05 -11.45 35.99
CA ALA A 340 66.73 -12.74 36.04
C ALA A 340 66.75 -13.28 37.48
N ALA A 341 66.20 -14.46 37.70
CA ALA A 341 66.14 -15.13 39.00
C ALA A 341 66.31 -16.65 38.82
N GLY A 342 66.46 -17.39 39.92
CA GLY A 342 66.57 -18.86 39.87
C GLY A 342 65.31 -19.52 39.29
N ALA A 343 65.50 -20.43 38.35
CA ALA A 343 64.49 -21.32 37.78
C ALA A 343 65.03 -22.75 37.70
N ILE A 344 64.13 -23.72 37.84
CA ILE A 344 64.47 -25.13 37.66
C ILE A 344 64.32 -25.44 36.18
N PHE A 345 65.40 -25.86 35.54
CA PHE A 345 65.41 -26.30 34.15
C PHE A 345 66.22 -27.60 34.05
N ASP A 346 65.60 -28.65 33.50
CA ASP A 346 66.23 -29.96 33.30
C ASP A 346 66.95 -30.53 34.54
N GLY A 347 66.33 -30.40 35.71
CA GLY A 347 66.87 -30.89 36.98
C GLY A 347 67.96 -30.02 37.63
N ALA A 348 68.30 -28.86 37.05
CA ALA A 348 69.28 -27.92 37.59
C ALA A 348 68.68 -26.53 37.88
N LEU A 349 69.27 -25.82 38.86
CA LEU A 349 68.93 -24.42 39.15
C LEU A 349 69.75 -23.49 38.25
N ILE A 350 69.09 -22.82 37.31
CA ILE A 350 69.70 -21.83 36.40
C ILE A 350 69.12 -20.43 36.64
N LYS A 351 69.85 -19.37 36.29
CA LYS A 351 69.30 -18.01 36.27
C LYS A 351 68.68 -17.74 34.91
N THR A 352 67.40 -17.40 34.88
CA THR A 352 66.68 -17.01 33.66
C THR A 352 65.74 -15.85 33.93
N VAL A 353 65.40 -15.10 32.88
CA VAL A 353 64.40 -14.03 32.95
C VAL A 353 63.05 -14.64 33.32
N GLY A 354 62.43 -14.12 34.38
CA GLY A 354 61.18 -14.70 34.89
C GLY A 354 61.42 -15.94 35.76
N GLY A 355 62.57 -16.08 36.42
CA GLY A 355 62.72 -17.09 37.48
C GLY A 355 61.73 -16.89 38.63
N GLY A 356 61.27 -18.01 39.22
CA GLY A 356 60.31 -18.03 40.34
C GLY A 356 58.82 -18.06 39.96
N ILE A 357 58.48 -18.04 38.67
CA ILE A 357 57.10 -17.93 38.16
C ILE A 357 56.27 -19.21 38.34
N CYS A 358 56.91 -20.38 38.48
CA CYS A 358 56.20 -21.63 38.74
C CYS A 358 55.53 -21.65 40.12
N GLN A 359 56.01 -20.83 41.07
CA GLN A 359 55.42 -20.77 42.40
C GLN A 359 53.99 -20.19 42.40
N PRO A 360 53.72 -18.99 41.85
CA PRO A 360 52.35 -18.48 41.75
C PRO A 360 51.46 -19.38 40.86
N ASN A 361 52.00 -20.02 39.81
CA ASN A 361 51.27 -21.01 39.01
C ASN A 361 50.83 -22.22 39.86
N THR A 362 51.76 -22.80 40.61
CA THR A 362 51.48 -23.89 41.55
C THR A 362 50.47 -23.47 42.61
N THR A 363 50.58 -22.24 43.13
CA THR A 363 49.65 -21.73 44.14
C THR A 363 48.23 -21.61 43.58
N LEU A 364 48.08 -21.09 42.36
CA LEU A 364 46.78 -21.04 41.69
C LEU A 364 46.25 -22.46 41.43
N TYR A 365 47.07 -23.36 40.89
CA TYR A 365 46.70 -24.75 40.65
C TYR A 365 46.16 -25.44 41.91
N GLN A 366 46.81 -25.25 43.07
CA GLN A 366 46.32 -25.81 44.33
C GLN A 366 44.97 -25.24 44.77
N ALA A 367 44.71 -23.94 44.54
CA ALA A 367 43.41 -23.36 44.82
C ALA A 367 42.34 -23.92 43.86
N VAL A 368 42.64 -23.98 42.57
CA VAL A 368 41.76 -24.53 41.53
C VAL A 368 41.43 -26.01 41.80
N LEU A 369 42.44 -26.81 42.17
CA LEU A 369 42.28 -28.21 42.56
C LEU A 369 41.36 -28.37 43.78
N LYS A 370 41.52 -27.53 44.81
CA LYS A 370 40.65 -27.54 46.00
C LYS A 370 39.23 -27.03 45.71
N ALA A 371 39.07 -26.18 44.70
CA ALA A 371 37.77 -25.68 44.25
C ALA A 371 37.03 -26.69 43.36
N ASP A 372 37.62 -27.85 43.07
CA ASP A 372 37.09 -28.88 42.18
C ASP A 372 36.74 -28.34 40.77
N LEU A 373 37.53 -27.36 40.30
CA LEU A 373 37.41 -26.84 38.95
C LEU A 373 38.10 -27.80 37.97
N LYS A 374 37.54 -27.91 36.76
CA LYS A 374 38.01 -28.85 35.73
C LYS A 374 39.36 -28.38 35.15
N ILE A 375 40.44 -28.92 35.68
CA ILE A 375 41.79 -28.74 35.13
C ILE A 375 41.90 -29.47 33.78
N THR A 376 42.24 -28.73 32.72
CA THR A 376 42.37 -29.24 31.35
C THR A 376 43.81 -29.39 30.90
N GLU A 377 44.73 -28.66 31.54
CA GLU A 377 46.17 -28.79 31.31
C GLU A 377 46.94 -28.56 32.61
N ARG A 378 47.87 -29.47 32.93
CA ARG A 378 48.83 -29.32 34.03
C ARG A 378 50.06 -30.17 33.73
N HIS A 379 51.23 -29.58 33.94
CA HIS A 379 52.52 -30.28 33.83
C HIS A 379 53.22 -30.31 35.20
N PRO A 380 53.71 -31.47 35.69
CA PRO A 380 54.58 -31.53 36.86
C PRO A 380 55.98 -31.00 36.54
N HIS A 381 56.71 -30.53 37.55
CA HIS A 381 58.16 -30.41 37.47
C HIS A 381 58.81 -31.80 37.47
N THR A 382 59.95 -31.93 36.77
CA THR A 382 60.80 -33.13 36.81
C THR A 382 61.59 -33.26 38.12
N TYR A 383 61.75 -32.16 38.86
CA TYR A 383 62.43 -32.10 40.15
C TYR A 383 61.53 -31.45 41.23
N PRO A 384 61.46 -32.00 42.45
CA PRO A 384 60.61 -31.46 43.51
C PRO A 384 60.91 -29.99 43.83
N SER A 385 59.85 -29.17 43.87
CA SER A 385 59.95 -27.77 44.27
C SER A 385 59.94 -27.63 45.79
N SER A 386 60.80 -26.78 46.36
CA SER A 386 60.93 -26.62 47.82
C SER A 386 59.74 -25.90 48.49
N TYR A 387 58.82 -25.33 47.70
CA TYR A 387 57.71 -24.51 48.19
C TYR A 387 56.36 -25.25 48.22
N THR A 388 56.35 -26.56 47.91
CA THR A 388 55.14 -27.37 47.85
C THR A 388 55.44 -28.86 48.04
N ASP A 389 54.45 -29.64 48.48
CA ASP A 389 54.54 -31.09 48.52
C ASP A 389 54.54 -31.70 47.11
N ILE A 390 55.08 -32.92 47.01
CA ILE A 390 55.16 -33.69 45.76
C ILE A 390 53.76 -34.02 45.25
N GLY A 391 53.52 -33.83 43.95
CA GLY A 391 52.28 -34.20 43.28
C GLY A 391 51.22 -33.08 43.20
N ILE A 392 51.43 -31.97 43.91
CA ILE A 392 50.53 -30.81 43.91
C ILE A 392 51.19 -29.54 43.35
N ASP A 393 52.19 -29.71 42.48
CA ASP A 393 52.90 -28.65 41.79
C ASP A 393 52.40 -28.46 40.35
N ALA A 394 52.66 -27.30 39.75
CA ALA A 394 52.41 -27.04 38.33
C ALA A 394 53.56 -26.23 37.72
N ALA A 395 54.25 -26.83 36.75
CA ALA A 395 55.27 -26.20 35.93
C ALA A 395 54.62 -25.33 34.84
N ILE A 396 55.35 -24.31 34.40
CA ILE A 396 54.90 -23.37 33.36
C ILE A 396 56.08 -22.94 32.51
N ASP A 397 55.89 -22.91 31.20
CA ASP A 397 56.86 -22.40 30.24
C ASP A 397 56.16 -21.78 29.03
N TRP A 398 56.67 -20.62 28.59
CA TRP A 398 56.02 -19.87 27.52
C TRP A 398 56.17 -20.59 26.17
N GLY A 399 55.04 -20.97 25.58
CA GLY A 399 54.99 -21.64 24.28
C GLY A 399 55.14 -23.16 24.34
N SER A 400 55.29 -23.76 25.53
CA SER A 400 55.43 -25.22 25.67
C SER A 400 54.59 -25.84 26.79
N GLN A 401 54.41 -25.19 27.94
CA GLN A 401 53.69 -25.74 29.10
C GLN A 401 52.75 -24.70 29.70
N ASP A 402 51.47 -25.05 29.85
CA ASP A 402 50.47 -24.20 30.48
C ASP A 402 49.80 -24.84 31.71
N MET A 403 49.11 -24.00 32.49
CA MET A 403 48.10 -24.44 33.44
C MET A 403 46.76 -23.88 33.00
N LYS A 404 45.83 -24.78 32.65
CA LYS A 404 44.49 -24.42 32.17
C LYS A 404 43.43 -25.10 32.98
N PHE A 405 42.32 -24.40 33.19
CA PHE A 405 41.12 -24.97 33.77
C PHE A 405 39.88 -24.32 33.16
N VAL A 406 38.76 -25.05 33.20
CA VAL A 406 37.44 -24.55 32.82
C VAL A 406 36.68 -24.21 34.10
N ASN A 407 36.02 -23.06 34.12
CA ASN A 407 34.98 -22.81 35.12
C ASN A 407 33.75 -23.66 34.78
N ASN A 408 33.72 -24.89 35.27
CA ASN A 408 32.61 -25.83 35.10
C ASN A 408 31.45 -25.60 36.10
N THR A 409 31.35 -24.42 36.70
CA THR A 409 30.26 -24.04 37.59
C THR A 409 29.27 -23.13 36.87
N ASP A 410 28.06 -22.98 37.44
CA ASP A 410 27.03 -22.08 36.93
C ASP A 410 27.26 -20.60 37.34
N TYR A 411 28.35 -20.31 38.05
CA TYR A 411 28.64 -18.99 38.62
C TYR A 411 29.99 -18.46 38.15
N PRO A 412 30.18 -17.13 38.05
CA PRO A 412 31.48 -16.55 37.77
C PRO A 412 32.46 -16.87 38.91
N ILE A 413 33.72 -17.10 38.56
CA ILE A 413 34.83 -17.28 39.52
C ILE A 413 35.78 -16.10 39.38
N ALA A 414 36.18 -15.50 40.49
CA ALA A 414 37.20 -14.46 40.52
C ALA A 414 38.48 -14.96 41.21
N ILE A 415 39.63 -14.64 40.62
CA ILE A 415 40.94 -14.95 41.17
C ILE A 415 41.41 -13.75 41.99
N VAL A 416 41.52 -13.92 43.30
CA VAL A 416 42.13 -12.91 44.18
C VAL A 416 43.50 -13.40 44.59
N SER A 417 44.53 -12.61 44.30
CA SER A 417 45.91 -12.99 44.61
C SER A 417 46.69 -11.80 45.17
N TRP A 418 47.57 -12.08 46.11
CA TRP A 418 48.47 -11.09 46.69
C TRP A 418 49.82 -11.73 47.03
N TYR A 419 50.84 -10.89 47.13
CA TYR A 419 52.16 -11.26 47.62
C TYR A 419 52.47 -10.37 48.82
N SER A 420 52.82 -10.98 49.95
CA SER A 420 53.21 -10.29 51.18
C SER A 420 54.56 -10.78 51.66
N LYS A 421 55.38 -9.87 52.18
CA LYS A 421 56.49 -10.22 53.06
C LYS A 421 56.02 -10.17 54.52
N PRO A 422 56.56 -11.04 55.39
CA PRO A 422 56.31 -10.95 56.82
C PRO A 422 56.70 -9.60 57.40
#